data_AF-A0A1H1YJM0-F1
#
_entry.id   AF-A0A1H1YJM0-F1
#
_cell.length_a   1.000
_cell.length_b   1.000
_cell.length_c   1.000
_cell.angle_alpha   90.00
_cell.angle_beta   90.00
_cell.angle_gamma   90.00
#
_symmetry.space_group_name_H-M   'P 1'
#
loop_
_entity.id
_entity.type
_entity.pdbx_description
1 polymer ?
#
loop_
_entity_poly.entity_id
_entity_poly.type
_entity_poly.pdbx_seq_one_letter_code
_entity_poly.pdbx_strand_id
1 'polypeptide(L)'
;MTKISDNTRSKFDRCGDKPLFYPDDDGYVRELISELIERRRYVRRESKFHLKHREVNYFYTTRVITIDGKGRHPETGEDAFLELLEQLYPRRGRKPDPLSQRDQDAPPSSLVLDISLDSEGVFNACAGRHGEDSEDDLAP
;
A
#
# COMPACT_ATOMS: atom_id res chain seq x y z
N MET A 1 -6.84 47.53 41.31
CA MET A 1 -6.59 46.07 41.28
C MET A 1 -7.41 45.46 40.16
N THR A 2 -6.83 45.35 38.97
CA THR A 2 -7.52 44.97 37.74
C THR A 2 -7.45 43.45 37.59
N LYS A 3 -8.59 42.76 37.68
CA LYS A 3 -8.67 41.32 37.46
C LYS A 3 -8.65 41.07 35.95
N ILE A 4 -7.53 40.59 35.43
CA ILE A 4 -7.41 40.08 34.06
C ILE A 4 -7.97 38.66 34.11
N SER A 5 -9.15 38.47 33.51
CA SER A 5 -9.77 37.15 33.39
C SER A 5 -9.19 36.45 32.16
N ASP A 6 -8.21 35.59 32.37
CA ASP A 6 -7.73 34.63 31.38
C ASP A 6 -8.86 33.63 31.05
N ASN A 7 -9.66 33.97 30.04
CA ASN A 7 -10.63 33.06 29.44
C ASN A 7 -10.11 32.56 28.09
N THR A 8 -8.91 31.98 28.09
CA THR A 8 -8.42 31.15 26.98
C THR A 8 -9.13 29.81 27.05
N ARG A 9 -10.39 29.82 26.61
CA ARG A 9 -11.19 28.63 26.37
C ARG A 9 -10.48 27.82 25.28
N SER A 10 -9.64 26.86 25.70
CA SER A 10 -9.06 25.82 24.83
C SER A 10 -10.20 25.20 24.03
N LYS A 11 -10.24 25.53 22.74
CA LYS A 11 -11.30 25.14 21.79
C LYS A 11 -10.84 24.07 20.82
N PHE A 12 -9.73 23.39 21.12
CA PHE A 12 -9.09 22.42 20.23
C PHE A 12 -8.71 21.10 20.90
N ASP A 13 -9.37 20.74 22.01
CA ASP A 13 -9.29 19.39 22.55
C ASP A 13 -10.61 18.65 22.36
N ARG A 14 -10.49 17.45 21.77
CA ARG A 14 -11.44 16.31 21.78
C ARG A 14 -12.33 16.09 20.56
N CYS A 15 -11.73 15.90 19.39
CA CYS A 15 -12.09 14.70 18.62
C CYS A 15 -11.09 13.62 19.01
N GLY A 16 -11.43 12.78 19.99
CA GLY A 16 -10.65 11.56 20.22
C GLY A 16 -10.66 10.76 18.92
N ASP A 17 -9.49 10.54 18.33
CA ASP A 17 -9.35 9.73 17.12
C ASP A 17 -9.93 8.35 17.42
N LYS A 18 -11.13 8.10 16.90
CA LYS A 18 -11.78 6.80 17.01
C LYS A 18 -10.87 5.77 16.34
N PRO A 19 -10.72 4.56 16.91
CA PRO A 19 -9.88 3.55 16.32
C PRO A 19 -10.41 3.18 14.93
N LEU A 20 -9.49 2.97 13.99
CA LEU A 20 -9.84 2.55 12.63
C LEU A 20 -10.36 1.11 12.60
N PHE A 21 -9.83 0.26 13.49
CA PHE A 21 -10.21 -1.13 13.68
C PHE A 21 -10.77 -1.32 15.09
N TYR A 22 -11.95 -1.91 15.17
CA TYR A 22 -12.59 -2.34 16.43
C TYR A 22 -12.38 -3.85 16.63
N PRO A 23 -12.33 -4.32 17.89
CA PRO A 23 -12.13 -5.74 18.17
C PRO A 23 -13.21 -6.63 17.55
N ASP A 24 -14.46 -6.17 17.52
CA ASP A 24 -15.60 -6.91 16.98
C ASP A 24 -15.83 -6.68 15.48
N ASP A 25 -14.91 -6.04 14.76
CA ASP A 25 -15.02 -5.91 13.31
C ASP A 25 -14.98 -7.30 12.66
N ASP A 26 -15.92 -7.54 11.75
CA ASP A 26 -15.94 -8.74 10.92
C ASP A 26 -14.77 -8.75 9.91
N GLY A 27 -14.53 -9.92 9.30
CA GLY A 27 -13.48 -10.08 8.29
C GLY A 27 -13.69 -9.13 7.10
N TYR A 28 -14.94 -8.95 6.70
CA TYR A 28 -15.35 -8.10 5.60
C TYR A 28 -14.90 -6.64 5.76
N VAL A 29 -15.18 -6.00 6.89
CA VAL A 29 -14.80 -4.62 7.17
C VAL A 29 -13.28 -4.47 7.26
N ARG A 30 -12.59 -5.46 7.84
CA ARG A 30 -11.13 -5.46 7.92
C ARG A 30 -10.50 -5.53 6.55
N GLU A 31 -11.02 -6.37 5.67
CA GLU A 31 -10.60 -6.48 4.26
C GLU A 31 -10.84 -5.17 3.53
N LEU A 32 -12.04 -4.61 3.60
CA LEU A 32 -12.37 -3.33 2.97
C LEU A 32 -11.45 -2.18 3.43
N ILE A 33 -11.18 -2.07 4.73
CA ILE A 33 -10.25 -1.05 5.25
C ILE A 33 -8.84 -1.29 4.74
N SER A 34 -8.39 -2.55 4.73
CA SER A 34 -7.06 -2.91 4.23
C SER A 34 -6.93 -2.54 2.75
N GLU A 35 -7.94 -2.84 1.94
CA GLU A 35 -7.99 -2.46 0.54
C GLU A 35 -7.95 -0.94 0.35
N LEU A 36 -8.69 -0.18 1.16
CA LEU A 36 -8.66 1.29 1.11
C LEU A 36 -7.26 1.83 1.44
N ILE A 37 -6.57 1.24 2.41
CA ILE A 37 -5.19 1.59 2.79
C ILE A 37 -4.21 1.24 1.66
N GLU A 38 -4.30 0.05 1.06
CA GLU A 38 -3.51 -0.36 -0.11
C GLU A 38 -3.76 0.57 -1.30
N ARG A 39 -5.01 0.98 -1.48
CA ARG A 39 -5.42 1.99 -2.44
C ARG A 39 -5.00 3.42 -2.01
N ARG A 40 -4.21 3.59 -0.94
CA ARG A 40 -3.72 4.87 -0.41
C ARG A 40 -4.84 5.89 -0.21
N ARG A 41 -6.04 5.41 0.13
CA ARG A 41 -7.20 6.21 0.45
C ARG A 41 -7.19 6.44 1.96
N TYR A 42 -7.20 7.71 2.35
CA TYR A 42 -7.26 8.06 3.76
C TYR A 42 -8.69 7.92 4.29
N VAL A 43 -8.92 6.96 5.17
CA VAL A 43 -10.24 6.65 5.73
C VAL A 43 -10.26 6.88 7.23
N ARG A 44 -11.40 7.35 7.73
CA ARG A 44 -11.66 7.55 9.17
C ARG A 44 -12.92 6.80 9.58
N ARG A 45 -12.99 6.43 10.85
CA ARG A 45 -14.21 5.89 11.48
C ARG A 45 -14.92 7.00 12.24
N GLU A 46 -16.13 7.35 11.81
CA GLU A 46 -17.00 8.22 12.60
C GLU A 46 -17.83 7.41 13.60
N SER A 47 -18.03 6.12 13.35
CA SER A 47 -18.60 5.20 14.34
C SER A 47 -18.11 3.79 14.05
N LYS A 48 -18.50 2.83 14.89
CA LYS A 48 -18.25 1.42 14.62
C LYS A 48 -18.77 1.04 13.22
N PHE A 49 -19.92 1.54 12.77
CA PHE A 49 -20.56 1.09 11.52
C PHE A 49 -20.37 2.02 10.32
N HIS A 50 -19.46 2.99 10.42
CA HIS A 50 -19.40 4.11 9.49
C HIS A 50 -17.95 4.42 9.11
N LEU A 51 -17.65 4.19 7.83
CA LEU A 51 -16.42 4.60 7.18
C LEU A 51 -16.62 5.94 6.48
N LYS A 52 -15.71 6.88 6.70
CA LYS A 52 -15.74 8.20 6.09
C LYS A 52 -14.45 8.45 5.31
N HIS A 53 -14.60 8.82 4.04
CA HIS A 53 -13.53 9.33 3.18
C HIS A 53 -13.93 10.71 2.67
N ARG A 54 -13.34 11.77 3.23
CA ARG A 54 -13.68 13.15 2.90
C ARG A 54 -15.19 13.40 3.10
N GLU A 55 -15.92 13.69 2.03
CA GLU A 55 -17.37 13.93 2.04
C GLU A 55 -18.19 12.66 1.84
N VAL A 56 -17.54 11.54 1.50
CA VAL A 56 -18.21 10.26 1.23
C VAL A 56 -18.27 9.45 2.53
N ASN A 57 -19.47 9.00 2.85
CA ASN A 57 -19.78 8.18 4.00
C ASN A 57 -20.27 6.81 3.49
N TYR A 58 -19.76 5.74 4.07
CA TYR A 58 -20.19 4.38 3.80
C TYR A 58 -20.58 3.68 5.10
N PHE A 59 -21.83 3.23 5.14
CA PHE A 59 -22.40 2.45 6.21
C PHE A 59 -22.38 0.98 5.79
N TYR A 60 -21.32 0.26 6.14
CA TYR A 60 -21.07 -1.09 5.63
C TYR A 60 -22.13 -2.12 6.07
N THR A 61 -22.80 -1.88 7.21
CA THR A 61 -23.90 -2.74 7.70
C THR A 61 -25.12 -2.68 6.80
N THR A 62 -25.49 -1.48 6.33
CA THR A 62 -26.62 -1.26 5.43
C THR A 62 -26.21 -1.16 3.97
N ARG A 63 -24.90 -1.20 3.69
CA ARG A 63 -24.28 -0.97 2.36
C ARG A 63 -24.67 0.36 1.73
N VAL A 64 -25.05 1.36 2.53
CA VAL A 64 -25.52 2.65 2.03
C VAL A 64 -24.34 3.61 1.92
N ILE A 65 -24.29 4.33 0.79
CA ILE A 65 -23.34 5.40 0.55
C ILE A 65 -24.08 6.74 0.63
N THR A 66 -23.52 7.71 1.36
CA THR A 66 -24.03 9.09 1.38
C THR A 66 -22.90 10.08 1.15
N ILE A 67 -23.19 11.15 0.42
CA ILE A 67 -22.25 12.21 0.13
C ILE A 67 -22.74 13.47 0.86
N ASP A 68 -21.89 14.04 1.71
CA ASP A 68 -22.18 15.26 2.44
C ASP A 68 -22.60 16.37 1.44
N GLY A 69 -23.78 16.97 1.66
CA GLY A 69 -24.32 18.01 0.78
C GLY A 69 -25.05 17.53 -0.49
N LYS A 70 -24.94 16.25 -0.88
CA LYS A 70 -25.72 15.67 -2.01
C LYS A 70 -26.77 14.65 -1.57
N GLY A 71 -26.60 14.04 -0.39
CA GLY A 71 -27.51 13.03 0.14
C GLY A 71 -27.10 11.61 -0.21
N ARG A 72 -28.07 10.72 -0.36
CA ARG A 72 -27.84 9.27 -0.59
C ARG A 72 -27.46 8.99 -2.03
N HIS A 73 -26.42 8.18 -2.24
CA HIS A 73 -26.04 7.68 -3.56
C HIS A 73 -27.05 6.60 -4.01
N PRO A 74 -27.44 6.57 -5.31
CA PRO A 74 -28.40 5.58 -5.81
C PRO A 74 -27.89 4.15 -5.69
N GLU A 75 -26.58 3.96 -5.89
CA GLU A 75 -25.94 2.64 -5.79
C GLU A 75 -25.50 2.35 -4.35
N THR A 76 -25.41 1.06 -4.04
CA THR A 76 -25.10 0.53 -2.72
C THR A 76 -24.04 -0.55 -2.80
N GLY A 77 -23.32 -0.75 -1.72
CA GLY A 77 -22.29 -1.77 -1.61
C GLY A 77 -20.90 -1.20 -1.77
N GLU A 78 -19.94 -2.11 -1.71
CA GLU A 78 -18.52 -1.82 -1.69
C GLU A 78 -17.98 -1.42 -3.06
N ASP A 79 -18.34 -2.15 -4.11
CA ASP A 79 -17.88 -1.86 -5.46
C ASP A 79 -18.27 -0.43 -5.86
N ALA A 80 -19.54 -0.08 -5.64
CA ALA A 80 -20.05 1.28 -5.87
C ALA A 80 -19.35 2.33 -5.00
N PHE A 81 -18.98 1.97 -3.76
CA PHE A 81 -18.25 2.88 -2.89
C PHE A 81 -16.83 3.12 -3.42
N LEU A 82 -16.10 2.07 -3.77
CA LEU A 82 -14.74 2.15 -4.30
C LEU A 82 -14.71 2.89 -5.65
N GLU A 83 -15.63 2.58 -6.54
CA GLU A 83 -15.77 3.27 -7.83
C GLU A 83 -16.05 4.77 -7.63
N LEU A 84 -16.99 5.10 -6.74
CA LEU A 84 -17.29 6.50 -6.42
C LEU A 84 -16.07 7.25 -5.89
N LEU A 85 -15.24 6.60 -5.06
CA LEU A 85 -13.99 7.19 -4.57
C LEU A 85 -12.98 7.44 -5.70
N GLU A 86 -12.93 6.57 -6.70
CA GLU A 86 -12.07 6.75 -7.87
C GLU A 86 -12.56 7.89 -8.78
N GLN A 87 -13.86 7.99 -8.99
CA GLN A 87 -14.47 9.07 -9.78
C GLN A 87 -14.31 10.44 -9.12
N LEU A 88 -14.61 10.56 -7.82
CA LEU A 88 -14.57 11.86 -7.12
C LEU A 88 -13.16 12.30 -6.76
N TYR A 89 -12.29 11.33 -6.47
CA TYR A 89 -10.92 11.59 -6.05
C TYR A 89 -9.96 10.78 -6.92
N PRO A 90 -9.79 11.13 -8.20
CA PRO A 90 -8.82 10.44 -9.04
C PRO A 90 -7.45 10.56 -8.37
N ARG A 91 -6.68 9.46 -8.39
CA ARG A 91 -5.28 9.53 -7.94
C ARG A 91 -4.60 10.56 -8.83
N ARG A 92 -4.20 11.69 -8.24
CA ARG A 92 -3.35 12.66 -8.95
C ARG A 92 -2.15 11.86 -9.42
N GLY A 93 -2.06 11.67 -10.74
CA GLY A 93 -1.01 10.86 -11.33
C GLY A 93 0.30 11.25 -10.69
N ARG A 94 1.07 10.25 -10.22
CA ARG A 94 2.51 10.47 -10.08
C ARG A 94 2.92 11.06 -11.41
N LYS A 95 3.34 12.33 -11.42
CA LYS A 95 4.26 12.74 -12.49
C LYS A 95 5.33 11.65 -12.48
N PRO A 96 5.61 10.98 -13.61
CA PRO A 96 6.74 10.06 -13.66
C PRO A 96 7.92 10.84 -13.09
N ASP A 97 8.58 10.25 -12.09
CA ASP A 97 9.72 10.88 -11.45
C ASP A 97 10.71 11.23 -12.57
N PRO A 98 11.09 12.49 -12.80
CA PRO A 98 11.99 12.83 -13.90
C PRO A 98 13.37 12.16 -13.76
N LEU A 99 13.66 11.55 -12.61
CA LEU A 99 14.85 10.73 -12.38
C LEU A 99 14.72 9.29 -12.91
N SER A 100 13.52 8.79 -13.18
CA SER A 100 13.30 7.43 -13.73
C SER A 100 13.61 7.32 -15.24
N GLN A 101 14.03 8.40 -15.88
CA GLN A 101 14.42 8.45 -17.30
C GLN A 101 15.93 8.43 -17.54
N ARG A 102 16.77 8.34 -16.49
CA ARG A 102 18.23 8.39 -16.63
C ARG A 102 18.92 7.07 -16.98
N ASP A 103 18.19 5.94 -17.04
CA ASP A 103 18.79 4.61 -17.28
C ASP A 103 18.34 3.97 -18.62
N GLN A 104 18.09 4.76 -19.68
CA GLN A 104 17.89 4.22 -21.04
C GLN A 104 18.89 4.70 -22.10
N ASP A 105 19.99 5.33 -21.71
CA ASP A 105 21.18 5.44 -22.56
C ASP A 105 22.14 4.30 -22.23
N ALA A 106 21.73 3.06 -22.54
CA ALA A 106 22.70 1.99 -22.71
C ALA A 106 23.54 2.34 -23.96
N PRO A 107 24.87 2.50 -23.85
CA PRO A 107 25.69 2.71 -25.03
C PRO A 107 25.53 1.50 -25.97
N PRO A 108 25.57 1.69 -27.31
CA PRO A 108 25.58 0.57 -28.23
C PRO A 108 26.75 -0.34 -27.87
N SER A 109 26.45 -1.64 -27.72
CA SER A 109 27.44 -2.67 -27.44
C SER A 109 28.64 -2.52 -28.37
N SER A 110 29.76 -2.06 -27.82
CA SER A 110 31.03 -2.01 -28.53
C SER A 110 31.45 -3.43 -28.88
N LEU A 111 31.65 -3.69 -30.17
CA LEU A 111 32.27 -4.91 -30.68
C LEU A 111 33.56 -5.19 -29.91
N VAL A 112 33.57 -6.25 -29.12
CA VAL A 112 34.79 -6.79 -28.52
C VAL A 112 35.51 -7.56 -29.62
N LEU A 113 36.64 -7.03 -30.07
CA LEU A 113 37.59 -7.73 -30.95
C LEU A 113 38.29 -8.81 -30.13
N ASP A 114 38.06 -10.07 -30.51
CA ASP A 114 38.78 -11.25 -30.04
C ASP A 114 40.23 -11.17 -30.54
N ILE A 115 41.18 -11.05 -29.61
CA ILE A 115 42.61 -11.16 -29.91
C ILE A 115 43.07 -12.45 -29.24
N SER A 116 43.16 -13.51 -30.03
CA SER A 116 43.78 -14.77 -29.63
C SER A 116 45.28 -14.55 -29.47
N LEU A 117 45.78 -14.72 -28.25
CA LEU A 117 47.22 -14.76 -27.96
C LEU A 117 47.57 -16.20 -27.61
N ASP A 118 48.16 -16.90 -28.58
CA ASP A 118 48.92 -18.12 -28.36
C ASP A 118 49.97 -17.85 -27.28
N SER A 119 49.87 -18.53 -26.15
CA SER A 119 50.95 -18.63 -25.18
C SER A 119 50.78 -19.91 -24.37
N GLU A 120 51.70 -20.82 -24.64
CA GLU A 120 51.82 -22.13 -24.03
C GLU A 120 52.11 -21.98 -22.54
N GLY A 121 51.25 -22.55 -21.70
CA GLY A 121 51.32 -22.39 -20.25
C GLY A 121 50.67 -23.57 -19.55
N VAL A 122 51.40 -24.68 -19.54
CA VAL A 122 51.12 -25.90 -18.78
C VAL A 122 50.91 -25.56 -17.30
N PHE A 123 49.71 -25.79 -16.74
CA PHE A 123 49.58 -26.15 -15.33
C PHE A 123 48.41 -27.10 -15.09
N ASN A 124 48.80 -28.35 -14.86
CA ASN A 124 48.06 -29.46 -14.29
C ASN A 124 47.47 -29.10 -12.92
N ALA A 125 46.21 -29.43 -12.64
CA ALA A 125 45.80 -29.99 -11.36
C ALA A 125 44.38 -30.59 -11.41
N CYS A 126 44.38 -31.93 -11.51
CA CYS A 126 43.55 -32.85 -10.71
C CYS A 126 42.02 -32.81 -10.84
N ALA A 127 41.57 -33.68 -11.74
CA ALA A 127 40.34 -34.45 -11.63
C ALA A 127 40.18 -35.16 -10.27
N GLY A 128 38.94 -35.28 -9.80
CA GLY A 128 38.58 -36.14 -8.68
C GLY A 128 37.07 -36.26 -8.45
N ARG A 129 36.47 -37.32 -9.05
CA ARG A 129 35.35 -38.21 -8.61
C ARG A 129 34.18 -37.61 -7.79
N HIS A 130 32.91 -37.74 -8.21
CA HIS A 130 32.04 -38.94 -8.23
C HIS A 130 31.93 -39.71 -6.90
N GLY A 131 30.70 -39.82 -6.41
CA GLY A 131 30.23 -40.51 -5.19
C GLY A 131 29.07 -39.68 -4.63
N GLU A 132 27.78 -39.99 -4.78
CA GLU A 132 27.06 -41.26 -4.59
C GLU A 132 27.51 -41.99 -3.32
N ASP A 133 26.82 -41.69 -2.21
CA ASP A 133 26.45 -42.63 -1.15
C ASP A 133 25.25 -42.02 -0.39
N SER A 134 24.07 -42.65 -0.39
CA SER A 134 23.61 -43.76 0.49
C SER A 134 23.25 -43.22 1.88
N GLU A 135 21.97 -43.13 2.24
CA GLU A 135 21.13 -44.15 2.92
C GLU A 135 20.97 -43.85 4.44
N ASP A 136 19.71 -43.91 4.86
CA ASP A 136 19.14 -44.29 6.17
C ASP A 136 19.61 -43.70 7.51
N ASP A 137 18.62 -43.22 8.28
CA ASP A 137 18.31 -43.59 9.69
C ASP A 137 17.08 -42.75 10.13
N LEU A 138 15.83 -43.24 10.08
CA LEU A 138 15.17 -44.09 11.11
C LEU A 138 15.83 -43.92 12.49
N ALA A 139 15.21 -43.36 13.51
CA ALA A 139 14.01 -43.80 14.24
C ALA A 139 14.11 -43.11 15.64
N PRO A 140 13.36 -43.56 16.65
CA PRO A 140 11.91 -43.69 16.79
C PRO A 140 11.28 -42.54 17.62
#